data_AF-A0A239EZ64-F1
#
_entry.id   AF-A0A239EZ64-F1
#
_cell.length_a   1.000
_cell.length_b   1.000
_cell.length_c   1.000
_cell.angle_alpha   90.00
_cell.angle_beta   90.00
_cell.angle_gamma   90.00
#
_symmetry.space_group_name_H-M   'P 1'
#
loop_
_entity.id
_entity.type
_entity.pdbx_description
1 polymer ?
#
loop_
_entity_poly.entity_id
_entity_poly.type
_entity_poly.pdbx_seq_one_letter_code
_entity_poly.pdbx_strand_id
1 'polypeptide(L)'
;MTPSVNTPGSIAFESIQTAARAVLAITREVDKWREDYDPMTDEWHTLLNLSEAAAKLAFALPVEMLPPEEVRHVSEYELRLSDELLALFDAIETAEG
;
A
#
# COMPACT_ATOMS: atom_id res chain seq x y z
N MET A 1 10.67 -21.94 -26.56
CA MET A 1 11.30 -20.73 -25.98
C MET A 1 10.62 -19.53 -26.59
N THR A 2 9.66 -18.93 -25.90
CA THR A 2 9.06 -17.67 -26.33
C THR A 2 10.02 -16.53 -25.99
N PRO A 3 10.29 -15.59 -26.91
CA PRO A 3 11.13 -14.45 -26.63
C PRO A 3 10.42 -13.55 -25.62
N SER A 4 11.12 -13.17 -24.55
CA SER A 4 10.67 -12.14 -23.61
C SER A 4 10.70 -10.80 -24.33
N VAL A 5 9.53 -10.30 -24.73
CA VAL A 5 9.41 -9.00 -25.39
C VAL A 5 9.38 -7.94 -24.31
N ASN A 6 10.56 -7.37 -24.00
CA ASN A 6 10.70 -6.18 -23.16
C ASN A 6 10.07 -4.99 -23.86
N THR A 7 8.76 -4.82 -23.67
CA THR A 7 7.99 -3.71 -24.21
C THR A 7 8.27 -2.47 -23.34
N PRO A 8 8.42 -1.25 -23.90
CA PRO A 8 8.77 -0.04 -23.14
C PRO A 8 7.88 0.24 -21.92
N GLY A 9 6.59 -0.15 -21.97
CA GLY A 9 5.67 -0.05 -20.84
C GLY A 9 6.02 -0.97 -19.66
N SER A 10 6.62 -2.14 -19.92
CA SER A 10 7.08 -3.07 -18.88
C SER A 10 8.29 -2.51 -18.12
N ILE A 11 9.19 -1.84 -18.83
CA ILE A 11 10.40 -1.24 -18.24
C ILE A 11 10.02 -0.06 -17.32
N ALA A 12 9.07 0.77 -17.75
CA ALA A 12 8.56 1.86 -16.92
C ALA A 12 7.89 1.34 -15.64
N PHE A 13 7.14 0.24 -15.75
CA PHE A 13 6.44 -0.39 -14.63
C PHE A 13 7.40 -0.98 -13.60
N GLU A 14 8.40 -1.75 -14.02
CA GLU A 14 9.44 -2.29 -13.14
C GLU A 14 10.24 -1.17 -12.44
N SER A 15 10.50 -0.08 -13.14
CA SER A 15 11.15 1.10 -12.57
C SER A 15 10.30 1.76 -11.48
N ILE A 16 8.98 1.86 -11.68
CA ILE A 16 8.05 2.42 -10.69
C ILE A 16 8.00 1.52 -9.44
N GLN A 17 7.85 0.21 -9.61
CA GLN A 17 7.87 -0.74 -8.48
C GLN A 17 9.19 -0.68 -7.71
N THR A 18 10.31 -0.55 -8.41
CA THR A 18 11.63 -0.41 -7.77
C THR A 18 11.73 0.88 -6.96
N ALA A 19 11.25 2.00 -7.51
CA ALA A 19 11.23 3.28 -6.80
C ALA A 19 10.30 3.23 -5.59
N ALA A 20 9.10 2.68 -5.73
CA ALA A 20 8.13 2.53 -4.64
C ALA A 20 8.69 1.66 -3.51
N ARG A 21 9.36 0.55 -3.83
CA ARG A 21 10.05 -0.30 -2.85
C ARG A 21 11.10 0.48 -2.07
N ALA A 22 11.93 1.27 -2.76
CA ALA A 22 12.97 2.06 -2.12
C ALA A 22 12.37 3.12 -1.18
N VAL A 23 11.33 3.82 -1.61
CA VAL A 23 10.63 4.80 -0.78
C VAL A 23 10.04 4.13 0.46
N LEU A 24 9.30 3.03 0.30
CA LEU A 24 8.67 2.35 1.43
C LEU A 24 9.70 1.80 2.43
N ALA A 25 10.84 1.29 1.95
CA ALA A 25 11.93 0.87 2.81
C ALA A 25 12.47 2.02 3.68
N ILE A 26 12.68 3.20 3.10
CA ILE A 26 13.11 4.40 3.83
C ILE A 26 12.05 4.82 4.86
N THR A 27 10.77 4.83 4.48
CA THR A 27 9.71 5.26 5.42
C THR A 27 9.61 4.34 6.63
N ARG A 28 9.81 3.02 6.46
CA ARG A 28 9.87 2.05 7.55
C ARG A 28 11.09 2.23 8.45
N GLU A 29 12.21 2.67 7.90
CA GLU A 29 13.40 2.99 8.69
C GLU A 29 13.14 4.22 9.57
N VAL A 30 12.50 5.25 9.02
CA VAL A 30 12.09 6.44 9.78
C VAL A 30 11.08 6.08 10.87
N ASP A 31 10.11 5.20 10.60
CA ASP A 31 9.15 4.73 11.61
C ASP A 31 9.85 4.02 12.77
N LYS A 32 10.85 3.17 12.49
CA LYS A 32 11.66 2.56 13.55
C LYS A 32 12.41 3.60 14.36
N TRP A 33 13.03 4.59 13.71
CA TRP A 33 13.72 5.65 14.43
C TRP A 33 12.77 6.43 15.34
N ARG A 34 11.51 6.66 14.91
CA ARG A 34 10.47 7.29 15.71
C ARG A 34 10.09 6.50 16.96
N GLU A 35 10.10 5.18 16.89
CA GLU A 35 9.86 4.32 18.05
C GLU A 35 11.02 4.36 19.04
N ASP A 36 12.26 4.47 18.55
CA ASP A 36 13.47 4.40 19.35
C ASP A 36 13.95 5.77 19.91
N TYR A 37 13.64 6.87 19.21
CA TYR A 37 14.21 8.19 19.47
C TYR A 37 13.32 9.34 18.98
N ASP A 38 13.13 10.35 19.82
CA ASP A 38 12.45 11.59 19.43
C ASP A 38 13.14 12.82 20.03
N PRO A 39 13.88 13.60 19.22
CA PRO A 39 14.58 14.79 19.69
C PRO A 39 13.69 16.04 19.79
N MET A 40 12.41 15.98 19.39
CA MET A 40 11.46 17.11 19.43
C MET A 40 11.96 18.37 18.69
N THR A 41 12.69 18.22 17.58
CA THR A 41 13.16 19.36 16.76
C THR A 41 12.32 19.56 15.51
N ASP A 42 12.37 20.77 14.94
CA ASP A 42 11.65 21.11 13.72
C ASP A 42 12.12 20.25 12.52
N GLU A 43 13.42 19.94 12.45
CA GLU A 43 13.97 19.06 11.42
C GLU A 43 13.44 17.64 11.56
N TRP A 44 13.28 17.17 12.80
CA TRP A 44 12.71 15.86 13.08
C TRP A 44 11.24 15.79 12.65
N HIS A 45 10.44 16.78 13.03
CA HIS A 45 9.05 16.86 12.56
C HIS A 45 8.94 16.95 11.04
N THR A 46 9.86 17.68 10.40
CA THR A 46 9.93 17.75 8.94
C THR A 46 10.23 16.39 8.31
N LEU A 47 11.18 15.63 8.86
CA LEU A 47 11.50 14.27 8.41
C LEU A 47 10.28 13.34 8.53
N LEU A 48 9.59 13.36 9.67
CA LEU A 48 8.40 12.54 9.89
C LEU A 48 7.28 12.87 8.90
N ASN A 49 7.00 14.16 8.68
CA ASN A 49 5.99 14.60 7.72
C ASN A 49 6.34 14.20 6.29
N LEU A 50 7.62 14.32 5.90
CA LEU A 50 8.08 13.91 4.58
C LEU A 50 7.97 12.39 4.39
N SER A 51 8.36 11.62 5.41
CA SER A 51 8.23 10.16 5.42
C SER A 51 6.76 9.75 5.22
N GLU A 52 5.85 10.34 5.98
CA GLU A 52 4.41 10.07 5.87
C GLU A 52 3.86 10.42 4.49
N ALA A 53 4.23 11.59 3.95
CA ALA A 53 3.81 12.01 2.61
C ALA A 53 4.36 11.06 1.52
N ALA A 54 5.61 10.61 1.64
CA ALA A 54 6.23 9.69 0.72
C ALA A 54 5.56 8.31 0.74
N ALA A 55 5.22 7.79 1.93
CA ALA A 55 4.47 6.54 2.08
C ALA A 55 3.09 6.64 1.43
N LYS A 56 2.35 7.73 1.70
CA LYS A 56 1.03 7.99 1.08
C LYS A 56 1.12 8.04 -0.44
N LEU A 57 2.15 8.70 -0.98
CA LEU A 57 2.35 8.77 -2.42
C LEU A 57 2.64 7.38 -3.02
N ALA A 58 3.46 6.57 -2.36
CA ALA A 58 3.75 5.21 -2.80
C ALA A 58 2.48 4.33 -2.80
N PHE A 59 1.66 4.41 -1.75
CA PHE A 59 0.39 3.66 -1.66
C PHE A 59 -0.74 4.21 -2.53
N ALA A 60 -0.61 5.42 -3.09
CA ALA A 60 -1.54 5.97 -4.07
C ALA A 60 -1.35 5.39 -5.48
N LEU A 61 -0.30 4.61 -5.70
CA LEU A 61 -0.09 3.91 -6.98
C LEU A 61 -1.19 2.87 -7.22
N PRO A 62 -1.56 2.62 -8.49
CA PRO A 62 -2.39 1.46 -8.84
C PRO A 62 -1.78 0.17 -8.29
N VAL A 63 -2.63 -0.78 -7.88
CA VAL A 63 -2.19 -2.03 -7.21
C VAL A 63 -1.17 -2.80 -8.04
N GLU A 64 -1.32 -2.79 -9.36
CA GLU A 64 -0.38 -3.43 -10.28
C GLU A 64 1.02 -2.82 -10.13
N MET A 65 1.10 -1.49 -9.98
CA MET A 65 2.36 -0.74 -9.88
C MET A 65 2.98 -0.77 -8.48
N LEU A 66 2.31 -1.36 -7.49
CA LEU A 66 2.90 -1.56 -6.16
C LEU A 66 3.95 -2.69 -6.21
N PRO A 67 4.97 -2.65 -5.33
CA PRO A 67 5.84 -3.79 -5.14
C PRO A 67 5.02 -5.03 -4.73
N PRO A 68 5.29 -6.23 -5.27
CA PRO A 68 4.49 -7.43 -5.01
C PRO A 68 4.29 -7.75 -3.53
N GLU A 69 5.28 -7.48 -2.70
CA GLU A 69 5.23 -7.68 -1.25
C GLU A 69 4.24 -6.74 -0.51
N GLU A 70 3.85 -5.64 -1.14
CA GLU A 70 2.87 -4.67 -0.61
C GLU A 70 1.45 -4.94 -1.10
N VAL A 71 1.29 -5.81 -2.09
CA VAL A 71 -0.01 -6.18 -2.62
C VAL A 71 -0.73 -7.04 -1.58
N ARG A 72 -1.71 -6.44 -0.90
CA ARG A 72 -2.56 -7.16 0.03
C ARG A 72 -3.47 -8.12 -0.72
N HIS A 73 -3.24 -9.42 -0.52
CA HIS A 73 -4.17 -10.45 -0.96
C HIS A 73 -5.28 -10.61 0.08
N VAL A 74 -6.52 -10.34 -0.32
CA VAL A 74 -7.69 -10.59 0.53
C VAL A 74 -7.85 -12.09 0.72
N SER A 75 -7.99 -12.53 1.96
CA SER A 75 -8.18 -13.97 2.23
C SER A 75 -9.60 -14.43 1.87
N GLU A 76 -9.77 -15.70 1.55
CA GLU A 76 -11.11 -16.29 1.33
C GLU A 76 -12.03 -16.09 2.54
N TYR A 77 -11.47 -16.07 3.75
CA TYR A 77 -12.20 -15.79 4.98
C TYR A 77 -12.74 -14.35 5.02
N GLU A 78 -11.93 -13.36 4.65
CA GLU A 78 -12.35 -11.96 4.60
C GLU A 78 -13.40 -11.72 3.50
N LEU A 79 -13.29 -12.41 2.36
CA LEU A 79 -14.33 -12.38 1.32
C LEU A 79 -15.64 -12.94 1.85
N ARG A 80 -15.59 -14.11 2.52
CA ARG A 80 -16.78 -14.72 3.12
C ARG A 80 -17.44 -13.82 4.18
N LEU A 81 -16.65 -13.16 5.03
CA LEU A 81 -17.19 -12.20 5.99
C LEU A 81 -17.84 -10.99 5.31
N SER A 82 -17.29 -10.55 4.18
CA SER A 82 -17.86 -9.45 3.39
C SER A 82 -19.21 -9.87 2.78
N ASP A 83 -19.29 -11.09 2.25
CA ASP A 83 -20.54 -11.66 1.71
C ASP A 83 -21.60 -11.83 2.82
N GLU A 84 -21.19 -12.34 4.00
CA GLU A 84 -22.08 -12.47 5.16
C GLU A 84 -22.60 -11.10 5.65
N LEU A 85 -21.75 -10.07 5.66
CA LEU A 85 -22.15 -8.69 6.00
C LEU A 85 -23.12 -8.10 4.99
N LEU A 86 -22.88 -8.29 3.70
CA LEU A 86 -23.77 -7.81 2.63
C LEU A 86 -25.14 -8.49 2.72
N ALA A 87 -25.18 -9.81 2.89
CA ALA A 87 -26.42 -10.55 3.06
C ALA A 87 -27.22 -10.10 4.30
N LEU A 88 -26.53 -9.71 5.38
CA LEU A 88 -27.17 -9.17 6.57
C LEU A 88 -27.81 -7.79 6.30
N PHE A 89 -27.14 -6.91 5.57
CA PHE A 89 -27.71 -5.60 5.23
C PHE A 89 -28.95 -5.73 4.34
N ASP A 90 -28.91 -6.60 3.32
CA ASP A 90 -30.07 -6.89 2.47
C ASP A 90 -31.25 -7.45 3.29
N ALA A 91 -30.97 -8.34 4.25
CA ALA A 91 -31.99 -8.91 5.13
C ALA A 91 -32.64 -7.87 6.05
N ILE A 92 -31.89 -6.85 6.48
CA ILE A 92 -32.42 -5.75 7.30
C ILE A 92 -33.29 -4.83 6.45
N GLU A 93 -32.82 -4.44 5.25
CA GLU A 93 -33.57 -3.54 4.35
C GLU A 93 -34.89 -4.17 3.89
N THR A 94 -34.92 -5.48 3.67
CA THR A 94 -36.14 -6.23 3.31
C THR A 94 -37.09 -6.49 4.50
N ALA A 95 -36.64 -6.35 5.74
CA ALA A 95 -37.47 -6.52 6.93
C ALA A 95 -38.18 -5.23 7.38
N GLU A 96 -37.69 -4.06 6.95
CA GLU A 96 -38.25 -2.75 7.30
C GLU A 96 -39.17 -2.14 6.21
N GLY A 97 -39.28 -2.75 5.03
CA GLY A 97 -40.18 -2.36 3.93
C GLY A 97 -41.45 -3.19 3.82
#